data_AF-A0A974P1G3-F1
#
_entry.id   AF-A0A974P1G3-F1
#
_cell.length_a   1.000
_cell.length_b   1.000
_cell.length_c   1.000
_cell.angle_alpha   90.00
_cell.angle_beta   90.00
_cell.angle_gamma   90.00
#
_symmetry.space_group_name_H-M   'P 1'
#
loop_
_entity.id
_entity.type
_entity.pdbx_description
1 polymer ?
#
loop_
_entity_poly.entity_id
_entity_poly.type
_entity_poly.pdbx_seq_one_letter_code
_entity_poly.pdbx_strand_id
1 'polypeptide(L)'
;MDTASQMFQLALQLAYLEMREEVDAVLAEGTFITDSGERLTRRALASYAAAAVIMPYSAFARAVEARRYDVEALARQFGASFEQTAHRLTTLQKPGQERVPFFFIRVDPAGNVSKRLDGAGFPSPGTAAAVRCGRCTRCSRRRARSSPSGWNCPTASGSSPLRGP
;
A
#
# COMPACT_ATOMS: atom_id res chain seq x y z
N MET A 1 -6.84 -2.94 23.45
CA MET A 1 -6.76 -2.65 22.00
C MET A 1 -5.90 -1.41 21.84
N ASP A 2 -4.96 -1.43 20.91
CA ASP A 2 -4.19 -0.24 20.55
C ASP A 2 -5.12 0.83 19.91
N THR A 3 -4.76 2.10 20.06
CA THR A 3 -5.56 3.23 19.57
C THR A 3 -5.80 3.18 18.06
N ALA A 4 -4.81 2.72 17.28
CA ALA A 4 -4.93 2.60 15.84
C ALA A 4 -6.00 1.57 15.44
N SER A 5 -6.03 0.41 16.11
CA SER A 5 -7.07 -0.59 15.93
C SER A 5 -8.46 -0.06 16.29
N GLN A 6 -8.59 0.71 17.38
CA GLN A 6 -9.86 1.32 17.76
C GLN A 6 -10.35 2.33 16.70
N MET A 7 -9.48 3.22 16.24
CA MET A 7 -9.79 4.17 15.17
C MET A 7 -10.20 3.47 13.89
N PHE A 8 -9.51 2.38 13.53
CA PHE A 8 -9.87 1.59 12.36
C PHE A 8 -11.24 0.93 12.47
N GLN A 9 -11.58 0.37 13.64
CA GLN A 9 -12.90 -0.20 13.86
C GLN A 9 -14.00 0.86 13.79
N LEU A 10 -13.77 2.05 14.35
CA LEU A 10 -14.73 3.17 14.24
C LEU A 10 -14.91 3.60 12.78
N ALA A 11 -13.81 3.77 12.03
CA ALA A 11 -13.87 4.11 10.60
C ALA A 11 -14.56 3.01 9.77
N LEU A 12 -14.39 1.74 10.15
CA LEU A 12 -15.08 0.62 9.51
C LEU A 12 -16.58 0.65 9.75
N GLN A 13 -17.02 0.93 10.98
CA GLN A 13 -18.45 1.09 11.27
C GLN A 13 -19.03 2.29 10.51
N LEU A 14 -18.30 3.40 10.47
CA LEU A 14 -18.70 4.57 9.68
C LEU A 14 -18.87 4.20 8.20
N ALA A 15 -17.94 3.44 7.62
CA ALA A 15 -18.04 2.98 6.24
C ALA A 15 -19.28 2.10 6.01
N TYR A 16 -19.65 1.22 6.95
CA TYR A 16 -20.85 0.39 6.82
C TYR A 16 -22.17 1.16 6.94
N LEU A 17 -22.16 2.29 7.66
CA LEU A 17 -23.34 3.12 7.86
C LEU A 17 -23.52 4.11 6.70
N GLU A 18 -22.47 4.85 6.36
CA GLU A 18 -22.54 5.99 5.44
C GLU A 18 -22.23 5.60 3.98
N MET A 19 -21.40 4.59 3.76
CA MET A 19 -20.91 4.24 2.40
C MET A 19 -21.56 2.97 1.88
N ARG A 20 -22.69 2.56 2.45
CA ARG A 20 -23.41 1.34 2.07
C ARG A 20 -23.80 1.36 0.60
N GLU A 21 -24.46 2.42 0.16
CA GLU A 21 -24.96 2.55 -1.21
C GLU A 21 -23.82 2.53 -2.24
N GLU A 22 -22.72 3.24 -1.96
CA GLU A 22 -21.52 3.24 -2.80
C GLU A 22 -20.88 1.86 -2.89
N VAL A 23 -20.82 1.12 -1.77
CA VAL A 23 -20.32 -0.25 -1.75
C VAL A 23 -21.25 -1.19 -2.51
N ASP A 24 -22.56 -1.04 -2.37
CA ASP A 24 -23.56 -1.82 -3.10
C ASP A 24 -23.50 -1.57 -4.61
N ALA A 25 -23.31 -0.32 -5.03
CA ALA A 25 -23.13 0.03 -6.44
C ALA A 25 -21.90 -0.67 -7.04
N VAL A 26 -20.76 -0.61 -6.36
CA VAL A 26 -19.52 -1.29 -6.81
C VAL A 26 -19.68 -2.82 -6.81
N LEU A 27 -20.42 -3.38 -5.85
CA LEU A 27 -20.71 -4.82 -5.83
C LEU A 27 -21.63 -5.23 -6.98
N ALA A 28 -22.58 -4.39 -7.38
CA ALA A 28 -23.48 -4.67 -8.50
C ALA A 28 -22.75 -4.73 -9.86
N GLU A 29 -21.62 -4.05 -9.99
CA GLU A 29 -20.73 -4.16 -11.16
C GLU A 29 -19.95 -5.49 -11.20
N GLY A 30 -19.80 -6.16 -10.04
CA GLY A 30 -19.08 -7.41 -9.91
C GLY A 30 -19.94 -8.63 -10.25
N THR A 31 -19.34 -9.64 -10.88
CA THR A 31 -19.97 -10.97 -11.03
C THR A 31 -19.42 -11.92 -9.97
N PHE A 32 -20.26 -12.32 -9.01
CA PHE A 32 -19.88 -13.26 -7.95
C PHE A 32 -20.47 -14.65 -8.20
N ILE A 33 -19.64 -15.69 -8.00
CA ILE A 33 -20.06 -17.09 -8.14
C ILE A 33 -20.78 -17.57 -6.86
N THR A 34 -20.50 -16.96 -5.71
CA THR A 34 -21.04 -17.37 -4.40
C THR A 34 -21.34 -16.17 -3.51
N ASP A 35 -22.36 -16.31 -2.65
CA ASP A 35 -22.71 -15.31 -1.63
C ASP A 35 -21.56 -15.05 -0.65
N SER A 36 -20.74 -16.08 -0.38
CA SER A 36 -19.54 -15.94 0.44
C SER A 36 -18.50 -15.02 -0.21
N GLY A 37 -18.37 -15.08 -1.55
CA GLY A 37 -17.49 -14.21 -2.33
C GLY A 37 -17.95 -12.75 -2.31
N GLU A 38 -19.26 -12.52 -2.44
CA GLU A 38 -19.82 -11.17 -2.33
C GLU A 38 -19.59 -10.59 -0.93
N ARG A 39 -19.92 -11.35 0.13
CA ARG A 39 -19.70 -10.93 1.52
C ARG A 39 -18.24 -10.62 1.82
N LEU A 40 -17.31 -11.40 1.28
CA LEU A 40 -15.88 -11.16 1.43
C LEU A 40 -15.46 -9.86 0.73
N THR A 41 -15.95 -9.63 -0.49
CA THR A 41 -15.67 -8.42 -1.27
C THR A 41 -16.22 -7.19 -0.58
N ARG A 42 -17.46 -7.24 -0.07
CA ARG A 42 -18.08 -6.19 0.74
C ARG A 42 -17.22 -5.79 1.93
N ARG A 43 -16.72 -6.78 2.68
CA ARG A 43 -15.82 -6.55 3.81
C ARG A 43 -14.49 -5.91 3.37
N ALA A 44 -13.95 -6.33 2.23
CA ALA A 44 -12.73 -5.76 1.68
C ALA A 44 -12.92 -4.30 1.25
N LEU A 45 -14.03 -3.98 0.58
CA LEU A 45 -14.40 -2.60 0.19
C LEU A 45 -14.61 -1.70 1.40
N ALA A 46 -15.35 -2.16 2.42
CA ALA A 46 -15.54 -1.41 3.66
C ALA A 46 -14.19 -1.15 4.37
N SER A 47 -13.30 -2.14 4.38
CA SER A 47 -11.94 -2.00 4.94
C SER A 47 -11.08 -1.01 4.15
N TYR A 48 -11.24 -0.98 2.82
CA TYR A 48 -10.59 -0.01 1.95
C TYR A 48 -11.10 1.42 2.23
N ALA A 49 -12.41 1.59 2.34
CA ALA A 49 -13.05 2.86 2.65
C ALA A 49 -12.60 3.39 4.02
N ALA A 50 -12.59 2.54 5.06
CA ALA A 50 -12.09 2.89 6.39
C ALA A 50 -10.62 3.38 6.35
N ALA A 51 -9.76 2.69 5.61
CA ALA A 51 -8.38 3.11 5.42
C ALA A 51 -8.28 4.45 4.66
N ALA A 52 -9.18 4.72 3.71
CA ALA A 52 -9.23 5.98 2.98
C ALA A 52 -9.72 7.16 3.83
N VAL A 53 -10.60 6.92 4.80
CA VAL A 53 -11.04 7.91 5.80
C VAL A 53 -9.89 8.30 6.74
N ILE A 54 -9.15 7.30 7.25
CA ILE A 54 -8.01 7.54 8.17
C ILE A 54 -6.81 8.14 7.42
N MET A 55 -6.57 7.69 6.19
CA MET A 55 -5.46 8.15 5.33
C MET A 55 -6.00 8.72 4.01
N PRO A 56 -6.46 9.98 4.00
CA PRO A 56 -6.97 10.64 2.79
C PRO A 56 -5.93 10.66 1.68
N TYR A 57 -6.35 10.37 0.45
CA TYR A 57 -5.44 10.09 -0.67
C TYR A 57 -4.39 11.19 -0.88
N SER A 58 -4.82 12.45 -1.03
CA SER A 58 -3.93 13.58 -1.34
C SER A 58 -2.97 13.90 -0.20
N ALA A 59 -3.47 13.90 1.04
CA ALA A 59 -2.66 14.12 2.23
C ALA A 59 -1.62 13.01 2.42
N PHE A 60 -2.04 11.74 2.24
CA PHE A 60 -1.16 10.59 2.33
C PHE A 60 -0.10 10.58 1.22
N ALA A 61 -0.50 10.80 -0.04
CA ALA A 61 0.43 10.82 -1.17
C ALA A 61 1.51 11.90 -1.04
N ARG A 62 1.17 13.08 -0.49
CA ARG A 62 2.14 14.14 -0.18
C ARG A 62 3.07 13.75 0.97
N ALA A 63 2.51 13.17 2.04
CA ALA A 63 3.32 12.72 3.18
C ALA A 63 4.30 11.62 2.78
N VAL A 64 3.89 10.70 1.90
CA VAL A 64 4.72 9.61 1.38
C VAL A 64 5.97 10.15 0.66
N GLU A 65 5.82 11.15 -0.19
CA GLU A 65 6.96 11.79 -0.86
C GLU A 65 7.84 12.56 0.11
N ALA A 66 7.24 13.34 1.01
CA ALA A 66 7.97 14.12 2.01
C ALA A 66 8.81 13.25 2.95
N ARG A 67 8.32 12.05 3.28
CA ARG A 67 8.98 11.08 4.18
C ARG A 67 9.77 10.00 3.45
N ARG A 68 9.93 10.11 2.12
CA ARG A 68 10.66 9.14 1.28
C ARG A 68 10.22 7.68 1.51
N TYR A 69 8.91 7.46 1.62
CA TYR A 69 8.31 6.13 1.80
C TYR A 69 8.66 5.42 3.13
N ASP A 70 9.05 6.16 4.17
CA ASP A 70 9.19 5.61 5.54
C ASP A 70 7.82 5.24 6.14
N VAL A 71 7.51 3.95 6.13
CA VAL A 71 6.22 3.39 6.58
C VAL A 71 5.99 3.64 8.07
N GLU A 72 7.03 3.59 8.89
CA GLU A 72 6.89 3.76 10.34
C GLU A 72 6.62 5.22 10.70
N ALA A 73 7.30 6.15 10.02
CA ALA A 73 7.00 7.58 10.14
C ALA A 73 5.58 7.92 9.67
N LEU A 74 5.12 7.32 8.57
CA LEU A 74 3.77 7.50 8.07
C LEU A 74 2.72 6.93 9.03
N ALA A 75 2.94 5.72 9.56
CA ALA A 75 2.05 5.07 10.52
C ALA A 75 1.82 5.96 11.75
N ARG A 76 2.91 6.53 12.31
CA ARG A 76 2.83 7.49 13.42
C ARG A 76 2.08 8.77 13.05
N GLN A 77 2.31 9.30 11.85
CA GLN A 77 1.68 10.55 11.40
C GLN A 77 0.17 10.43 11.26
N PHE A 78 -0.33 9.28 10.79
CA PHE A 78 -1.77 9.04 10.57
C PHE A 78 -2.46 8.25 11.69
N GLY A 79 -1.73 7.88 12.75
CA GLY A 79 -2.28 7.08 13.85
C GLY A 79 -2.75 5.69 13.40
N ALA A 80 -2.12 5.14 12.37
CA ALA A 80 -2.45 3.84 11.78
C ALA A 80 -1.40 2.78 12.14
N SER A 81 -1.76 1.51 12.03
CA SER A 81 -0.80 0.42 12.20
C SER A 81 0.15 0.34 10.99
N PHE A 82 1.31 -0.30 11.18
CA PHE A 82 2.26 -0.54 10.11
C PHE A 82 1.61 -1.28 8.92
N GLU A 83 0.84 -2.33 9.19
CA GLU A 83 0.16 -3.11 8.15
C GLU A 83 -0.90 -2.28 7.41
N GLN A 84 -1.67 -1.45 8.13
CA GLN A 84 -2.66 -0.55 7.51
C GLN A 84 -1.98 0.45 6.58
N THR A 85 -0.85 1.01 7.02
CA THR A 85 -0.06 1.97 6.23
C THR A 85 0.54 1.30 5.00
N ALA A 86 1.10 0.09 5.14
CA ALA A 86 1.64 -0.69 4.04
C ALA A 86 0.54 -1.07 3.02
N HIS A 87 -0.66 -1.43 3.49
CA HIS A 87 -1.82 -1.67 2.64
C HIS A 87 -2.25 -0.41 1.87
N ARG A 88 -2.15 0.77 2.49
CA ARG A 88 -2.52 2.02 1.82
C ARG A 88 -1.58 2.34 0.66
N LEU A 89 -0.29 2.06 0.81
CA LEU A 89 0.73 2.30 -0.22
C LEU A 89 0.47 1.52 -1.52
N THR A 90 -0.13 0.32 -1.47
CA THR A 90 -0.44 -0.45 -2.68
C THR A 90 -1.58 0.16 -3.50
N THR A 91 -2.34 1.09 -2.93
CA THR A 91 -3.56 1.67 -3.53
C THR A 91 -3.37 3.07 -4.12
N LEU A 92 -2.11 3.56 -4.22
CA LEU A 92 -1.79 4.90 -4.72
C LEU A 92 -1.70 4.98 -6.26
N GLN A 93 -2.80 4.63 -6.92
CA GLN A 93 -2.93 4.55 -8.38
C GLN A 93 -4.00 5.50 -8.93
N LYS A 94 -4.32 6.60 -8.23
CA LYS A 94 -5.29 7.57 -8.74
C LYS A 94 -4.72 8.27 -9.98
N PRO A 95 -5.40 8.26 -11.14
CA PRO A 95 -4.93 8.93 -12.35
C PRO A 95 -4.55 10.40 -12.09
N GLY A 96 -3.37 10.81 -12.57
CA GLY A 96 -2.84 12.16 -12.38
C GLY A 96 -2.18 12.44 -11.02
N GLN A 97 -2.31 11.54 -10.05
CA GLN A 97 -1.62 11.62 -8.75
C GLN A 97 -1.04 10.25 -8.35
N GLU A 98 -0.51 9.53 -9.33
CA GLU A 98 0.08 8.21 -9.14
C GLU A 98 1.38 8.32 -8.34
N ARG A 99 1.70 7.28 -7.57
CA ARG A 99 2.96 7.16 -6.83
C ARG A 99 3.66 5.86 -7.19
N VAL A 100 4.81 5.60 -6.58
CA VAL A 100 5.55 4.35 -6.81
C VAL A 100 4.61 3.17 -6.49
N PRO A 101 4.41 2.23 -7.43
CA PRO A 101 3.54 1.10 -7.19
C PRO A 101 4.24 0.08 -6.27
N PHE A 102 3.55 -0.32 -5.22
CA PHE A 102 4.01 -1.33 -4.28
C PHE A 102 3.22 -2.62 -4.41
N PHE A 103 3.85 -3.73 -4.03
CA PHE A 103 3.17 -4.97 -3.72
C PHE A 103 3.34 -5.28 -2.23
N PHE A 104 2.31 -5.87 -1.62
CA PHE A 104 2.34 -6.27 -0.22
C PHE A 104 2.13 -7.78 -0.12
N ILE A 105 3.04 -8.45 0.59
CA ILE A 105 2.99 -9.89 0.83
C ILE A 105 3.13 -10.13 2.32
N ARG A 106 2.15 -10.84 2.91
CA ARG A 106 2.27 -11.36 4.28
C ARG A 106 2.64 -12.82 4.23
N VAL A 107 3.84 -13.13 4.73
CA VAL A 107 4.39 -14.50 4.81
C VAL A 107 4.43 -14.90 6.28
N ASP A 108 3.91 -16.09 6.61
CA ASP A 108 4.09 -16.66 7.94
C ASP A 108 5.48 -17.34 8.06
N PRO A 109 5.95 -17.69 9.26
CA PRO A 109 7.24 -18.38 9.42
C PRO A 109 7.34 -19.73 8.68
N ALA A 110 6.21 -20.34 8.33
CA ALA A 110 6.13 -21.58 7.57
C ALA A 110 6.22 -21.37 6.05
N GLY A 111 6.24 -20.11 5.57
CA GLY A 111 6.31 -19.77 4.15
C GLY A 111 4.96 -19.65 3.44
N ASN A 112 3.84 -19.81 4.14
CA ASN A 112 2.50 -19.58 3.59
C ASN A 112 2.27 -18.09 3.36
N VAL A 113 1.82 -17.78 2.15
CA VAL A 113 1.42 -16.43 1.78
C VAL A 113 -0.07 -16.26 2.02
N SER A 114 -0.40 -15.39 2.97
CA SER A 114 -1.78 -15.21 3.46
C SER A 114 -2.45 -13.93 2.96
N LYS A 115 -1.69 -13.00 2.38
CA LYS A 115 -2.22 -11.81 1.71
C LYS A 115 -1.27 -11.37 0.61
N ARG A 116 -1.81 -11.14 -0.60
CA ARG A 116 -1.11 -10.56 -1.76
C ARG A 116 -1.94 -9.38 -2.25
N LEU A 117 -1.29 -8.23 -2.42
CA LEU A 117 -1.89 -7.03 -2.99
C LEU A 117 -0.90 -6.47 -3.99
N ASP A 118 -1.32 -6.33 -5.24
CA ASP A 118 -0.45 -5.92 -6.32
C ASP A 118 -0.88 -4.54 -6.84
N GLY A 119 0.02 -3.56 -6.72
CA GLY A 119 -0.25 -2.17 -7.08
C GLY A 119 0.10 -1.77 -8.53
N ALA A 120 0.58 -2.70 -9.36
CA ALA A 120 0.91 -2.43 -10.78
C ALA A 120 1.12 -3.69 -11.63
N GLY A 121 0.42 -4.79 -11.32
CA GLY A 121 0.56 -6.02 -12.11
C GLY A 121 1.98 -6.58 -12.12
N PHE A 122 2.68 -6.55 -10.97
CA PHE A 122 3.97 -7.21 -10.85
C PHE A 122 3.78 -8.74 -10.91
N PRO A 123 4.60 -9.47 -11.69
CA PRO A 123 4.63 -10.92 -11.63
C PRO A 123 5.01 -11.34 -10.20
N SER A 124 4.17 -12.15 -9.57
CA SER A 124 4.44 -12.72 -8.25
C SER A 124 5.77 -13.49 -8.26
N PRO A 125 6.60 -13.43 -7.19
CA PRO A 125 7.80 -14.24 -7.10
C PRO A 125 7.37 -15.71 -6.99
N GLY A 126 7.47 -16.41 -8.12
CA GLY A 126 6.95 -17.75 -8.37
C GLY A 126 7.15 -18.15 -9.83
N THR A 127 7.23 -17.16 -10.74
CA THR A 127 7.74 -17.32 -12.10
C THR A 127 9.01 -16.48 -12.25
N ALA A 128 10.13 -17.15 -12.52
CA ALA A 128 11.42 -16.52 -12.75
C ALA A 128 11.37 -15.68 -14.04
N ALA A 129 11.04 -14.39 -13.92
CA ALA A 129 11.31 -13.40 -14.95
C ALA A 129 11.91 -12.17 -14.28
N ALA A 130 13.15 -11.87 -14.63
CA ALA A 130 13.89 -10.71 -14.14
C ALA A 130 13.09 -9.42 -14.40
N VAL A 131 12.58 -8.78 -13.35
CA VAL A 131 11.87 -7.51 -13.49
C VAL A 131 12.89 -6.38 -13.64
N ARG A 132 12.98 -5.88 -14.86
CA ARG A 132 13.57 -4.60 -15.19
C ARG A 132 12.66 -3.50 -14.63
N CYS A 133 13.17 -2.69 -13.71
CA CYS A 133 12.50 -1.45 -13.31
C CYS A 133 12.48 -0.50 -14.53
N GLY A 134 11.34 -0.43 -15.23
CA GLY A 134 11.21 0.29 -16.50
C GLY A 134 11.40 1.81 -16.45
N ARG A 135 11.63 2.40 -15.26
CA ARG A 135 11.78 3.86 -15.11
C ARG A 135 12.93 4.30 -14.19
N CYS A 136 13.76 3.39 -13.69
CA CYS A 136 14.90 3.73 -12.85
C CYS A 136 16.23 3.33 -13.53
N THR A 137 16.82 4.24 -14.29
CA THR A 137 18.15 4.05 -14.94
C THR A 137 19.27 3.76 -13.93
N ARG A 138 19.04 4.04 -12.63
CA ARG A 138 20.04 3.92 -11.57
C ARG A 138 20.06 2.55 -10.86
N CYS A 139 19.04 1.71 -11.05
CA CYS A 139 18.91 0.44 -10.34
C CYS A 139 19.58 -0.75 -11.07
N SER A 140 20.41 -0.49 -12.07
CA SER A 140 20.91 -1.51 -13.00
C SER A 140 22.11 -2.34 -12.51
N ARG A 141 22.68 -2.09 -11.32
CA ARG A 141 24.01 -2.63 -11.01
C ARG A 141 24.31 -3.25 -9.65
N ARG A 142 23.35 -3.47 -8.72
CA ARG A 142 23.67 -4.20 -7.48
C ARG A 142 22.63 -5.24 -7.11
N ARG A 143 23.10 -6.50 -6.96
CA ARG A 143 22.37 -7.59 -6.32
C ARG A 143 21.94 -7.16 -4.92
N ALA A 144 20.65 -7.23 -4.65
CA ALA A 144 20.11 -7.11 -3.30
C ALA A 144 20.67 -8.27 -2.44
N ARG A 145 21.42 -7.95 -1.39
CA ARG A 145 21.67 -8.91 -0.30
C ARG A 145 20.57 -8.74 0.73
N SER A 146 20.05 -9.87 1.19
CA SER A 146 19.07 -10.01 2.25
C SER A 146 19.60 -9.44 3.57
N SER A 147 18.94 -8.42 4.10
CA SER A 147 19.03 -8.04 5.52
C SER A 147 17.62 -8.05 6.12
N PRO A 148 17.41 -8.56 7.35
CA PRO A 148 16.08 -8.79 7.92
C PRO A 148 15.30 -7.52 8.31
N SER A 149 15.89 -6.33 8.22
CA SER A 149 15.30 -5.09 8.74
C SER A 149 15.65 -3.82 7.94
N GLY A 150 15.83 -3.91 6.63
CA GLY A 150 16.25 -2.74 5.84
C GLY A 150 15.68 -2.68 4.44
N TRP A 151 14.63 -1.89 4.25
CA TRP A 151 14.30 -1.31 2.94
C TRP A 151 15.12 -0.04 2.75
N ASN A 152 16.38 -0.18 2.30
CA ASN A 152 17.19 0.97 1.94
C ASN A 152 17.12 1.24 0.44
N CYS A 153 16.33 2.25 0.07
CA CYS A 153 16.51 2.97 -1.20
C CYS A 153 17.64 4.00 -0.99
N PRO A 154 18.79 3.91 -1.69
CA PRO A 154 19.88 4.84 -1.48
C PRO A 154 19.60 6.17 -2.18
N THR A 155 18.82 7.03 -1.54
CA THR A 155 18.90 8.49 -1.74
C THR A 155 18.76 9.20 -0.41
N ALA A 156 19.73 8.98 0.48
CA ALA A 156 19.94 9.83 1.66
C ALA A 156 21.45 9.96 1.95
N SER A 157 22.19 10.60 1.06
CA SER A 157 23.42 11.31 1.43
C SER A 157 23.73 12.34 0.34
N GLY A 158 23.82 13.59 0.75
CA GLY A 158 24.07 14.72 -0.13
C GLY A 158 25.54 14.84 -0.56
N SER A 159 25.73 15.62 -1.61
CA SER A 159 26.86 16.52 -1.78
C SER A 159 26.56 17.45 -2.96
N SER A 160 26.45 18.75 -2.68
CA SER A 160 26.73 19.78 -3.68
C SER A 160 28.16 19.58 -4.20
N PRO A 161 28.44 19.94 -5.46
CA PRO A 161 29.44 20.98 -5.64
C PRO A 161 29.08 22.00 -6.73
N LEU A 162 29.32 23.25 -6.34
CA LEU A 162 29.78 24.43 -7.07
C LEU A 162 30.21 24.33 -8.55
N ARG A 163 29.91 25.47 -9.23
CA ARG A 163 30.64 26.20 -10.30
C ARG A 163 30.50 25.76 -11.76
N GLY A 164 30.35 26.79 -12.60
CA GLY A 164 30.30 26.78 -14.07
C GLY A 164 31.64 26.42 -14.75
N PRO A 165 31.95 26.93 -15.94
CA PRO A 165 31.72 28.31 -16.42
C PRO A 165 30.36 28.59 -17.06
#